data_AF-A0A538PSV3-F1
#
_entry.id   AF-A0A538PSV3-F1
#
_cell.length_a   1.000
_cell.length_b   1.000
_cell.length_c   1.000
_cell.angle_alpha   90.00
_cell.angle_beta   90.00
_cell.angle_gamma   90.00
#
_symmetry.space_group_name_H-M   'P 1'
#
loop_
_entity.id
_entity.type
_entity.pdbx_description
1 polymer ?
#
loop_
_entity_poly.entity_id
_entity_poly.type
_entity_poly.pdbx_seq_one_letter_code
_entity_poly.pdbx_strand_id
1 'polypeptide(L)'
;MTRSGRRGVERAVQSVAIGLILAVGMAKAIAAPDWKAAETVVRDHLAAQKADVIDIQAMKDHTLGTAFWVRTNVGGKPVGHMVVVRGTAIHDTRSDATIGAILKADNFLAKHTISAQDLLYLIRELGTLPSALGNPIAGNPDTSLNPKLTFAKDHAAFVLHSVRDDGGRGAPPIPTDTFVRATMTIAKDYSLSWKLENIERPRR
;
A
#
# COMPACT_ATOMS: atom_id res chain seq x y z
N MET A 1 -25.03 61.25 -53.09
CA MET A 1 -25.97 60.35 -53.78
C MET A 1 -25.18 59.37 -54.65
N THR A 2 -25.74 58.18 -54.90
CA THR A 2 -25.25 57.00 -55.68
C THR A 2 -24.05 56.23 -55.11
N ARG A 3 -24.29 55.08 -54.45
CA ARG A 3 -24.39 53.68 -55.00
C ARG A 3 -23.10 53.20 -55.67
N SER A 4 -22.49 52.15 -55.13
CA SER A 4 -22.49 50.84 -55.78
C SER A 4 -21.77 49.81 -54.91
N GLY A 5 -22.41 48.65 -54.74
CA GLY A 5 -21.80 47.48 -54.16
C GLY A 5 -21.48 46.41 -55.19
N ARG A 6 -20.90 45.33 -54.64
CA ARG A 6 -20.85 43.94 -55.14
C ARG A 6 -19.87 43.60 -56.26
N ARG A 7 -18.85 42.80 -55.90
CA ARG A 7 -18.64 41.36 -56.20
C ARG A 7 -17.16 41.08 -55.89
N GLY A 8 -16.80 40.19 -54.98
CA GLY A 8 -17.04 38.75 -55.05
C GLY A 8 -15.78 38.10 -55.63
N VAL A 9 -15.16 37.19 -54.89
CA VAL A 9 -14.54 35.92 -55.32
C VAL A 9 -13.73 35.38 -54.14
N GLU A 10 -14.10 34.15 -53.77
CA GLU A 10 -13.51 33.29 -52.76
C GLU A 10 -12.05 32.96 -53.06
N ARG A 11 -11.25 32.77 -52.00
CA ARG A 11 -10.34 31.62 -51.88
C ARG A 11 -9.86 31.50 -50.44
N ALA A 12 -10.23 30.38 -49.83
CA ALA A 12 -9.73 29.93 -48.55
C ALA A 12 -8.24 29.61 -48.63
N VAL A 13 -7.46 30.08 -47.65
CA VAL A 13 -6.27 29.35 -47.17
C VAL A 13 -6.22 29.52 -45.65
N GLN A 14 -6.09 28.38 -45.00
CA GLN A 14 -6.24 28.11 -43.58
C GLN A 14 -5.28 28.91 -42.69
N SER A 15 -5.86 29.54 -41.66
CA SER A 15 -5.15 30.06 -40.50
C SER A 15 -4.67 28.89 -39.64
N VAL A 16 -3.35 28.67 -39.56
CA VAL A 16 -2.76 27.80 -38.53
C VAL A 16 -2.67 28.62 -37.24
N ALA A 17 -3.76 28.59 -36.46
CA ALA A 17 -3.71 29.01 -35.07
C ALA A 17 -3.03 27.88 -34.28
N ILE A 18 -1.80 28.12 -33.85
CA ILE A 18 -1.09 27.30 -32.86
C ILE A 18 -1.84 27.49 -31.54
N GLY A 19 -2.85 26.65 -31.32
CA GLY A 19 -3.55 26.53 -30.06
C GLY A 19 -2.62 25.87 -29.04
N LEU A 20 -2.16 26.66 -28.08
CA LEU A 20 -1.55 26.17 -26.85
C LEU A 20 -2.59 25.32 -26.11
N ILE A 21 -2.58 24.01 -26.32
CA ILE A 21 -3.32 23.07 -25.47
C ILE A 21 -2.58 23.07 -24.13
N LEU A 22 -3.03 23.89 -23.19
CA LEU A 22 -2.79 23.67 -21.77
C LEU A 22 -3.45 22.33 -21.44
N ALA A 23 -2.67 21.26 -21.55
CA ALA A 23 -2.97 19.99 -20.91
C ALA A 23 -2.92 20.26 -19.41
N VAL A 24 -4.03 20.75 -18.86
CA VAL A 24 -4.28 20.68 -17.43
C VAL A 24 -4.39 19.19 -17.15
N GLY A 25 -3.26 18.59 -16.80
CA GLY A 25 -3.21 17.28 -16.21
C GLY A 25 -4.02 17.36 -14.93
N MET A 26 -5.32 17.08 -15.03
CA MET A 26 -6.09 16.68 -13.88
C MET A 26 -5.53 15.32 -13.49
N ALA A 27 -4.48 15.34 -12.66
CA ALA A 27 -4.37 14.31 -11.64
C ALA A 27 -5.78 14.24 -11.04
N LYS A 28 -6.54 13.19 -11.36
CA LYS A 28 -7.81 12.93 -10.68
C LYS A 28 -7.43 12.96 -9.21
N ALA A 29 -7.85 14.01 -8.51
CA ALA A 29 -7.87 14.01 -7.07
C ALA A 29 -8.47 12.65 -6.71
N ILE A 30 -7.73 11.84 -5.95
CA ILE A 30 -8.29 10.61 -5.41
C ILE A 30 -9.55 11.09 -4.70
N ALA A 31 -10.72 10.75 -5.25
CA ALA A 31 -11.98 11.20 -4.68
C ALA A 31 -11.92 10.85 -3.19
N ALA A 32 -12.27 11.81 -2.33
CA ALA A 32 -12.24 11.58 -0.89
C ALA A 32 -12.93 10.24 -0.62
N PRO A 33 -12.29 9.33 0.13
CA PRO A 33 -12.82 7.98 0.24
C PRO A 33 -14.25 8.02 0.79
N ASP A 34 -15.18 7.32 0.15
CA ASP A 34 -16.55 7.21 0.67
C ASP A 34 -16.57 6.22 1.82
N TRP A 35 -16.21 6.73 3.00
CA TRP A 35 -16.12 5.98 4.24
C TRP A 35 -17.45 5.33 4.63
N LYS A 36 -18.57 5.98 4.33
CA LYS A 36 -19.89 5.46 4.66
C LYS A 36 -20.23 4.26 3.78
N ALA A 37 -20.01 4.36 2.48
CA ALA A 37 -20.21 3.23 1.56
C ALA A 37 -19.28 2.06 1.93
N ALA A 38 -18.00 2.35 2.20
CA ALA A 38 -17.04 1.32 2.58
C ALA A 38 -17.40 0.62 3.91
N GLU A 39 -17.88 1.37 4.91
CA GLU A 39 -18.35 0.80 6.18
C GLU A 39 -19.54 -0.14 5.96
N THR A 40 -20.49 0.22 5.08
CA THR A 40 -21.59 -0.68 4.70
C THR A 40 -21.07 -2.00 4.14
N VAL A 41 -20.09 -1.97 3.22
CA VAL A 41 -19.49 -3.20 2.67
C VAL A 41 -18.86 -4.05 3.79
N VAL A 42 -18.16 -3.43 4.74
CA VAL A 42 -17.57 -4.14 5.90
C VAL A 42 -18.66 -4.79 6.75
N ARG A 43 -19.75 -4.06 7.05
CA ARG A 43 -20.85 -4.58 7.86
C ARG A 43 -21.55 -5.75 7.17
N ASP A 44 -21.81 -5.66 5.87
CA ASP A 44 -22.45 -6.71 5.09
C ASP A 44 -21.60 -7.99 5.05
N HIS A 45 -20.28 -7.83 4.89
CA HIS A 45 -19.32 -8.95 4.93
C HIS A 45 -19.27 -9.64 6.29
N LEU A 46 -19.18 -8.87 7.38
CA LEU A 46 -19.19 -9.43 8.74
C LEU A 46 -20.53 -10.12 9.07
N ALA A 47 -21.64 -9.57 8.60
CA ALA A 47 -22.96 -10.19 8.73
C ALA A 47 -23.04 -11.51 7.95
N ALA A 48 -22.51 -11.57 6.72
CA ALA A 48 -22.44 -12.79 5.92
C ALA A 48 -21.61 -13.89 6.60
N GLN A 49 -20.54 -13.50 7.31
CA GLN A 49 -19.72 -14.40 8.13
C GLN A 49 -20.35 -14.76 9.48
N LYS A 50 -21.48 -14.14 9.85
CA LYS A 50 -22.11 -14.25 11.17
C LYS A 50 -21.15 -13.89 12.32
N ALA A 51 -20.29 -12.90 12.10
CA ALA A 51 -19.34 -12.45 13.10
C ALA A 51 -20.06 -11.74 14.27
N ASP A 52 -19.62 -12.00 15.50
CA ASP A 52 -20.07 -11.28 16.70
C ASP A 52 -19.27 -9.97 16.81
N VAL A 53 -19.78 -8.90 16.20
CA VAL A 53 -19.08 -7.61 16.07
C VAL A 53 -19.23 -6.79 17.35
N ILE A 54 -18.09 -6.37 17.91
CA ILE A 54 -18.00 -5.46 19.06
C ILE A 54 -17.97 -4.00 18.57
N ASP A 55 -17.04 -3.67 17.69
CA ASP A 55 -16.94 -2.35 17.07
C ASP A 55 -16.26 -2.38 15.69
N ILE A 56 -16.52 -1.34 14.90
CA ILE A 56 -15.89 -1.05 13.60
C ILE A 56 -15.47 0.40 13.65
N GLN A 57 -14.19 0.67 13.42
CA GLN A 57 -13.62 2.01 13.50
C GLN A 57 -12.86 2.33 12.22
N ALA A 58 -13.28 3.38 11.52
CA ALA A 58 -12.51 3.91 10.39
C ALA A 58 -11.13 4.36 10.87
N MET A 59 -10.09 3.97 10.14
CA MET A 59 -8.73 4.40 10.47
C MET A 59 -8.58 5.90 10.20
N LYS A 60 -8.00 6.60 11.18
CA LYS A 60 -7.75 8.05 11.08
C LYS A 60 -6.63 8.37 10.09
N ASP A 61 -5.72 7.43 9.88
CA ASP A 61 -4.73 7.53 8.83
C ASP A 61 -5.33 7.07 7.50
N HIS A 62 -5.43 8.00 6.55
CA HIS A 62 -6.00 7.78 5.23
C HIS A 62 -4.95 7.30 4.20
N THR A 63 -3.69 7.09 4.60
CA THR A 63 -2.61 6.58 3.74
C THR A 63 -2.97 5.27 3.04
N LEU A 64 -3.69 4.39 3.73
CA LEU A 64 -4.16 3.10 3.20
C LEU A 64 -5.55 3.17 2.51
N GLY A 65 -6.07 4.37 2.26
CA GLY A 65 -7.41 4.57 1.70
C GLY A 65 -8.51 4.16 2.69
N THR A 66 -9.55 3.49 2.22
CA THR A 66 -10.63 2.95 3.05
C THR A 66 -10.19 1.72 3.83
N ALA A 67 -9.77 1.91 5.07
CA ALA A 67 -9.35 0.87 6.00
C ALA A 67 -10.03 1.02 7.36
N PHE A 68 -10.40 -0.11 7.97
CA PHE A 68 -11.13 -0.17 9.23
C PHE A 68 -10.40 -1.09 10.20
N TRP A 69 -10.40 -0.70 11.48
CA TRP A 69 -10.14 -1.63 12.56
C TRP A 69 -11.45 -2.27 12.99
N VAL A 70 -11.53 -3.59 12.94
CA VAL A 70 -12.71 -4.36 13.30
C VAL A 70 -12.40 -5.20 14.53
N ARG A 71 -13.26 -5.09 15.55
CA ARG A 71 -13.18 -5.94 16.74
C ARG A 71 -14.37 -6.89 16.77
N THR A 72 -14.09 -8.18 16.82
CA THR A 72 -15.08 -9.25 16.92
C THR A 72 -14.82 -10.09 18.17
N ASN A 73 -15.84 -10.79 18.64
CA ASN A 73 -15.71 -11.78 19.69
C ASN A 73 -15.49 -13.16 19.09
N VAL A 74 -14.38 -13.81 19.44
CA VAL A 74 -14.04 -15.16 18.99
C VAL A 74 -13.78 -16.02 20.22
N GLY A 75 -14.67 -16.97 20.49
CA GLY A 75 -14.56 -17.85 21.66
C GLY A 75 -14.60 -17.10 23.01
N GLY A 76 -15.41 -16.04 23.11
CA GLY A 76 -15.55 -15.23 24.33
C GLY A 76 -14.41 -14.22 24.54
N LYS A 77 -13.51 -14.06 23.57
CA LYS A 77 -12.40 -13.11 23.63
C LYS A 77 -12.50 -12.06 22.51
N PRO A 78 -12.35 -10.77 22.82
CA PRO A 78 -12.21 -9.74 21.80
C PRO A 78 -10.94 -9.94 20.97
N VAL A 79 -11.07 -10.00 19.65
CA VAL A 79 -9.98 -10.06 18.68
C VAL A 79 -10.14 -8.89 17.70
N GLY A 80 -9.07 -8.11 17.53
CA GLY A 80 -9.01 -7.00 16.58
C GLY A 80 -8.23 -7.37 15.32
N HIS A 81 -8.69 -6.92 14.17
CA HIS A 81 -7.97 -7.05 12.91
C HIS A 81 -8.26 -5.86 11.99
N MET A 82 -7.34 -5.61 11.06
CA MET A 82 -7.53 -4.60 10.01
C MET A 82 -8.34 -5.19 8.86
N VAL A 83 -9.22 -4.37 8.28
CA VAL A 83 -9.97 -4.68 7.06
C VAL A 83 -9.75 -3.55 6.07
N VAL A 84 -9.33 -3.87 4.86
CA VAL A 84 -9.10 -2.90 3.79
C VAL A 84 -10.16 -3.10 2.71
N VAL A 85 -10.78 -2.00 2.28
CA VAL A 85 -11.85 -1.99 1.27
C VAL A 85 -11.36 -1.29 0.00
N ARG A 86 -11.66 -1.88 -1.16
CA ARG A 86 -11.37 -1.31 -2.50
C ARG A 86 -12.59 -1.48 -3.40
N GLY A 87 -13.38 -0.42 -3.54
CA GLY A 87 -14.70 -0.53 -4.18
C GLY A 87 -15.60 -1.46 -3.35
N THR A 88 -16.01 -2.58 -3.93
CA THR A 88 -16.80 -3.63 -3.23
C THR A 88 -15.95 -4.79 -2.73
N ALA A 89 -14.64 -4.80 -3.01
CA ALA A 89 -13.74 -5.85 -2.55
C ALA A 89 -13.31 -5.61 -1.10
N ILE A 90 -13.29 -6.69 -0.32
CA ILE A 90 -12.80 -6.72 1.06
C ILE A 90 -11.54 -7.55 1.16
N HIS A 91 -10.59 -7.02 1.94
CA HIS A 91 -9.31 -7.64 2.25
C HIS A 91 -9.10 -7.64 3.77
N ASP A 92 -9.38 -8.78 4.39
CA ASP A 92 -9.39 -8.99 5.85
C ASP A 92 -8.53 -10.18 6.30
N THR A 93 -8.00 -10.96 5.36
CA THR A 93 -7.19 -12.15 5.65
C THR A 93 -5.70 -11.83 5.72
N ARG A 94 -5.01 -12.41 6.70
CA ARG A 94 -3.55 -12.29 6.83
C ARG A 94 -2.83 -13.22 5.86
N SER A 95 -2.42 -12.72 4.70
CA SER A 95 -1.61 -13.43 3.72
C SER A 95 -0.93 -12.48 2.73
N ASP A 96 0.19 -12.91 2.15
CA ASP A 96 0.84 -12.15 1.08
C ASP A 96 -0.09 -11.99 -0.14
N ALA A 97 -0.94 -12.98 -0.45
CA ALA A 97 -1.92 -12.85 -1.53
C ALA A 97 -2.89 -11.67 -1.32
N THR A 98 -3.28 -11.41 -0.06
CA THR A 98 -4.10 -10.25 0.31
C THR A 98 -3.38 -8.94 0.02
N ILE A 99 -2.10 -8.84 0.41
CA ILE A 99 -1.26 -7.67 0.10
C ILE A 99 -1.18 -7.45 -1.41
N GLY A 100 -0.90 -8.51 -2.18
CA GLY A 100 -0.82 -8.44 -3.63
C GLY A 100 -2.11 -7.93 -4.27
N ALA A 101 -3.27 -8.40 -3.78
CA ALA A 101 -4.57 -7.95 -4.26
C ALA A 101 -4.84 -6.46 -4.00
N ILE A 102 -4.47 -5.96 -2.81
CA ILE A 102 -4.60 -4.53 -2.46
C ILE A 102 -3.69 -3.70 -3.37
N LEU A 103 -2.41 -4.07 -3.49
CA LEU A 103 -1.44 -3.35 -4.33
C LEU A 103 -1.88 -3.32 -5.81
N LYS A 104 -2.50 -4.41 -6.29
CA LYS A 104 -3.07 -4.49 -7.63
C LYS A 104 -4.24 -3.54 -7.80
N ALA A 105 -5.18 -3.53 -6.86
CA ALA A 105 -6.34 -2.62 -6.89
C ALA A 105 -5.90 -1.14 -6.89
N ASP A 106 -4.84 -0.81 -6.17
CA ASP A 106 -4.29 0.54 -6.09
C ASP A 106 -3.43 0.93 -7.31
N ASN A 107 -3.19 0.00 -8.23
CA ASN A 107 -2.26 0.14 -9.35
C ASN A 107 -0.88 0.63 -8.88
N PHE A 108 -0.40 0.03 -7.80
CA PHE A 108 0.75 0.49 -7.02
C PHE A 108 2.03 0.65 -7.86
N LEU A 109 2.34 -0.28 -8.77
CA LEU A 109 3.54 -0.23 -9.62
C LEU A 109 3.54 0.97 -10.59
N ALA A 110 2.37 1.46 -11.02
CA ALA A 110 2.28 2.58 -11.94
C ALA A 110 2.14 3.93 -11.21
N LYS A 111 1.48 3.94 -10.05
CA LYS A 111 1.11 5.18 -9.34
C LYS A 111 1.99 5.49 -8.13
N HIS A 112 2.71 4.50 -7.61
CA HIS A 112 3.54 4.62 -6.40
C HIS A 112 2.76 5.20 -5.21
N THR A 113 1.51 4.76 -5.02
CA THR A 113 0.55 5.36 -4.08
C THR A 113 0.87 5.15 -2.60
N ILE A 114 1.77 4.23 -2.25
CA ILE A 114 2.03 3.79 -0.88
C ILE A 114 3.52 3.99 -0.56
N SER A 115 3.82 4.58 0.60
CA SER A 115 5.20 4.76 1.05
C SER A 115 5.81 3.44 1.55
N ALA A 116 7.14 3.38 1.73
CA ALA A 116 7.77 2.21 2.31
C ALA A 116 7.26 1.91 3.75
N GLN A 117 6.96 2.95 4.52
CA GLN A 117 6.46 2.81 5.89
C GLN A 117 5.03 2.27 5.90
N ASP A 118 4.17 2.78 5.02
CA ASP A 118 2.78 2.34 4.92
C ASP A 118 2.70 0.91 4.38
N LEU A 119 3.58 0.54 3.44
CA LEU A 119 3.69 -0.83 2.97
C LEU A 119 4.17 -1.77 4.09
N LEU A 120 5.14 -1.35 4.91
CA LEU A 120 5.54 -2.09 6.09
C LEU A 120 4.36 -2.30 7.04
N TYR A 121 3.57 -1.26 7.27
CA TYR A 121 2.40 -1.32 8.12
C TYR A 121 1.35 -2.29 7.56
N LEU A 122 1.06 -2.22 6.26
CA LEU A 122 0.15 -3.13 5.58
C LEU A 122 0.61 -4.60 5.71
N ILE A 123 1.90 -4.88 5.50
CA ILE A 123 2.47 -6.23 5.64
C ILE A 123 2.37 -6.75 7.07
N ARG A 124 2.57 -5.88 8.08
CA ARG A 124 2.43 -6.27 9.49
C ARG A 124 1.01 -6.68 9.84
N GLU A 125 0.03 -5.95 9.33
CA GLU A 125 -1.37 -6.16 9.70
C GLU A 125 -2.05 -7.25 8.87
N LEU A 126 -1.70 -7.37 7.59
CA LEU A 126 -2.38 -8.23 6.61
C LEU A 126 -1.45 -9.19 5.84
N GLY A 127 -0.13 -9.09 6.00
CA GLY A 127 0.83 -9.93 5.28
C GLY A 127 1.45 -11.01 6.16
N THR A 128 2.51 -11.62 5.67
CA THR A 128 3.38 -12.50 6.46
C THR A 128 4.81 -11.97 6.44
N LEU A 129 5.31 -11.53 7.60
CA LEU A 129 6.73 -11.21 7.73
C LEU A 129 7.55 -12.51 7.85
N PRO A 130 8.71 -12.60 7.17
CA PRO A 130 9.61 -13.72 7.38
C PRO A 130 10.02 -13.83 8.86
N SER A 131 9.88 -15.04 9.44
CA SER A 131 10.14 -15.29 10.86
C SER A 131 11.57 -14.95 11.31
N ALA A 132 12.54 -14.99 10.39
CA ALA A 132 13.93 -14.62 10.63
C ALA A 132 14.15 -13.14 10.96
N LEU A 133 13.16 -12.27 10.71
CA LEU A 133 13.18 -10.87 11.14
C LEU A 133 12.87 -10.70 12.64
N GLY A 134 12.59 -11.79 13.37
CA GLY A 134 12.13 -11.75 14.75
C GLY A 134 10.70 -11.21 14.86
N ASN A 135 10.24 -10.95 16.08
CA ASN A 135 9.06 -10.13 16.31
C ASN A 135 9.55 -8.68 16.51
N PRO A 136 9.60 -7.83 15.47
CA PRO A 136 10.28 -6.53 15.52
C PRO A 136 9.60 -5.50 16.44
N ILE A 137 8.66 -5.94 17.27
CA ILE A 137 7.71 -5.14 18.06
C ILE A 137 7.88 -5.41 19.57
N ALA A 138 8.66 -6.43 19.99
CA ALA A 138 8.88 -6.68 21.42
C ALA A 138 9.91 -5.73 22.07
N GLY A 139 10.59 -4.89 21.29
CA GLY A 139 11.58 -3.93 21.74
C GLY A 139 11.38 -2.54 21.13
N ASN A 140 11.86 -1.52 21.84
CA ASN A 140 11.82 -0.08 21.54
C ASN A 140 11.61 0.27 20.04
N PRO A 141 10.51 0.97 19.66
CA PRO A 141 10.14 1.22 18.26
C PRO A 141 11.15 2.05 17.43
N ASP A 142 12.12 2.71 18.07
CA ASP A 142 13.09 3.58 17.38
C ASP A 142 14.36 2.87 16.89
N THR A 143 14.52 1.56 17.12
CA THR A 143 15.72 0.83 16.69
C THR A 143 15.38 -0.53 16.13
N SER A 144 15.20 -0.64 14.80
CA SER A 144 15.81 -1.74 14.02
C SER A 144 15.38 -1.78 12.55
N LEU A 145 14.18 -1.31 12.16
CA LEU A 145 13.67 -1.46 10.79
C LEU A 145 13.75 -0.17 9.99
N ASN A 146 14.55 -0.17 8.92
CA ASN A 146 14.68 0.93 7.95
C ASN A 146 14.06 0.51 6.60
N PRO A 147 12.73 0.64 6.41
CA PRO A 147 12.08 0.23 5.20
C PRO A 147 12.47 1.13 4.02
N LYS A 148 12.86 0.50 2.91
CA LYS A 148 13.15 1.18 1.65
C LYS A 148 12.32 0.58 0.54
N LEU A 149 11.81 1.42 -0.34
CA LEU A 149 11.04 0.99 -1.49
C LEU A 149 11.67 1.57 -2.75
N THR A 150 11.88 0.70 -3.73
CA THR A 150 12.44 1.05 -5.03
C THR A 150 11.58 0.49 -6.14
N PHE A 151 11.49 1.22 -7.24
CA PHE A 151 10.64 0.87 -8.38
C PHE A 151 11.49 0.64 -9.60
N ALA A 152 11.26 -0.48 -10.27
CA ALA A 152 11.76 -0.80 -11.60
C ALA A 152 10.58 -0.89 -12.56
N LYS A 153 10.87 -1.00 -13.86
CA LYS A 153 9.84 -1.02 -14.92
C LYS A 153 8.78 -2.12 -14.72
N ASP A 154 9.18 -3.29 -14.24
CA ASP A 154 8.32 -4.48 -14.16
C ASP A 154 8.20 -5.06 -12.73
N HIS A 155 8.75 -4.38 -11.72
CA HIS A 155 8.63 -4.81 -10.33
C HIS A 155 8.94 -3.66 -9.36
N ALA A 156 8.59 -3.84 -8.09
CA ALA A 156 9.12 -3.03 -7.00
C ALA A 156 9.89 -3.92 -6.02
N ALA A 157 10.91 -3.37 -5.38
CA ALA A 157 11.65 -4.02 -4.33
C ALA A 157 11.50 -3.25 -3.02
N PHE A 158 10.97 -3.92 -2.01
CA PHE A 158 10.82 -3.45 -0.65
C PHE A 158 11.87 -4.12 0.23
N VAL A 159 12.71 -3.33 0.89
CA VAL A 159 13.86 -3.81 1.65
C VAL A 159 13.70 -3.43 3.11
N LEU A 160 13.86 -4.41 3.99
CA LEU A 160 13.94 -4.27 5.43
C LEU A 160 15.32 -4.70 5.90
N HIS A 161 15.94 -3.90 6.76
CA HIS A 161 17.12 -4.31 7.54
C HIS A 161 16.67 -4.48 8.99
N SER A 162 17.10 -5.54 9.68
CA SER A 162 16.87 -5.74 11.12
C SER A 162 18.14 -6.24 11.80
N VAL A 163 18.26 -5.96 13.10
CA VAL A 163 19.24 -6.60 13.99
C VAL A 163 18.62 -7.89 14.50
N ARG A 164 19.35 -9.01 14.43
CA ARG A 164 18.84 -10.30 14.92
C ARG A 164 18.73 -10.26 16.45
N ASP A 165 17.52 -10.49 16.98
CA ASP A 165 17.26 -10.54 18.43
C ASP A 165 17.92 -11.79 19.06
N ASP A 166 18.57 -11.59 20.19
CA ASP A 166 19.42 -12.55 20.92
C ASP A 166 18.55 -13.51 21.73
N GLY A 167 17.82 -14.39 21.04
CA GLY A 167 16.84 -15.29 21.65
C GLY A 167 17.18 -15.80 23.06
N GLY A 168 16.65 -15.12 24.09
CA GLY A 168 16.58 -15.54 25.48
C GLY A 168 17.91 -15.75 26.24
N ARG A 169 17.81 -15.68 27.58
CA ARG A 169 18.93 -16.04 28.49
C ARG A 169 19.41 -17.46 28.21
N GLY A 170 20.67 -17.59 27.79
CA GLY A 170 21.36 -18.88 27.67
C GLY A 170 21.70 -19.33 26.25
N ALA A 171 21.29 -18.60 25.21
CA ALA A 171 21.82 -18.83 23.86
C ALA A 171 23.28 -18.36 23.78
N PRO A 172 24.17 -19.07 23.05
CA PRO A 172 25.51 -18.58 22.79
C PRO A 172 25.42 -17.22 22.07
N PRO A 173 26.22 -16.21 22.47
CA PRO A 173 26.17 -14.90 21.83
C PRO A 173 26.53 -15.04 20.36
N ILE A 174 25.55 -14.83 19.48
CA ILE A 174 25.81 -14.59 18.06
C ILE A 174 26.51 -13.22 18.01
N PRO A 175 27.56 -13.04 17.20
CA PRO A 175 28.22 -11.74 17.07
C PRO A 175 27.18 -10.66 16.84
N THR A 176 27.22 -9.61 17.66
CA THR A 176 26.34 -8.42 17.68
C THR A 176 26.26 -7.64 16.35
N ASP A 177 26.92 -8.15 15.32
CA ASP A 177 27.06 -7.59 13.97
C ASP A 177 26.34 -8.39 12.87
N THR A 178 25.50 -9.37 13.23
CA THR A 178 24.75 -10.17 12.25
C THR A 178 23.42 -9.49 11.93
N PHE A 179 23.38 -8.72 10.85
CA PHE A 179 22.16 -8.09 10.34
C PHE A 179 21.41 -9.05 9.44
N VAL A 180 20.08 -9.01 9.48
CA VAL A 180 19.24 -9.69 8.49
C VAL A 180 18.68 -8.64 7.55
N ARG A 181 18.93 -8.81 6.25
CA ARG A 181 18.23 -8.09 5.20
C ARG A 181 17.12 -8.98 4.64
N ALA A 182 15.89 -8.50 4.70
CA ALA A 182 14.79 -9.07 3.96
C ALA A 182 14.48 -8.18 2.76
N THR A 183 14.41 -8.78 1.58
CA THR A 183 13.97 -8.11 0.37
C THR A 183 12.69 -8.80 -0.12
N MET A 184 11.60 -8.05 -0.17
CA MET A 184 10.37 -8.46 -0.81
C MET A 184 10.34 -7.90 -2.23
N THR A 185 10.21 -8.79 -3.21
CA THR A 185 9.94 -8.40 -4.59
C THR A 185 8.44 -8.44 -4.82
N ILE A 186 7.90 -7.36 -5.39
CA ILE A 186 6.53 -7.25 -5.88
C ILE A 186 6.61 -7.33 -7.40
N ALA A 187 6.27 -8.49 -7.96
CA ALA A 187 6.31 -8.71 -9.39
C ALA A 187 5.18 -7.99 -10.12
N LYS A 188 5.25 -7.93 -11.46
CA LYS A 188 4.25 -7.28 -12.33
C LYS A 188 2.83 -7.82 -12.18
N ASP A 189 2.71 -9.10 -11.85
CA ASP A 189 1.43 -9.77 -11.59
C ASP A 189 0.98 -9.60 -10.13
N TYR A 190 1.72 -8.84 -9.33
CA TYR A 190 1.54 -8.60 -7.89
C TYR A 190 1.75 -9.83 -7.00
N SER A 191 2.40 -10.88 -7.52
CA SER A 191 2.97 -11.91 -6.67
C SER A 191 4.11 -11.35 -5.81
N LEU A 192 4.20 -11.85 -4.58
CA LEU A 192 5.20 -11.43 -3.60
C LEU A 192 6.15 -12.58 -3.33
N SER A 193 7.44 -12.27 -3.29
CA SER A 193 8.48 -13.23 -2.92
C SER A 193 9.49 -12.58 -1.99
N TRP A 194 9.88 -13.31 -0.94
CA TRP A 194 10.86 -12.85 0.04
C TRP A 194 12.22 -13.52 -0.19
N LYS A 195 13.28 -12.71 -0.07
CA LYS A 195 14.66 -13.18 0.02
C LYS A 195 15.27 -12.68 1.32
N LEU A 196 15.90 -13.59 2.06
CA LEU A 196 16.62 -13.29 3.30
C LEU A 196 18.13 -13.42 3.08
N GLU A 197 18.88 -12.45 3.58
CA GLU A 197 20.34 -12.39 3.49
C GLU A 197 20.92 -12.04 4.86
N ASN A 198 21.92 -12.78 5.33
CA ASN A 198 22.73 -12.36 6.46
C ASN A 198 23.77 -11.37 5.96
N ILE A 199 23.89 -10.22 6.62
CA ILE A 199 24.88 -9.19 6.30
C ILE A 199 25.80 -9.05 7.51
N GLU A 200 27.09 -9.28 7.29
CA GLU A 200 28.12 -8.92 8.26
C GLU A 200 28.37 -7.41 8.19
N ARG A 201 28.39 -6.75 9.36
CA ARG A 201 28.83 -5.35 9.41
C ARG A 201 30.31 -5.29 8.96
N PRO A 202 30.70 -4.41 8.03
CA PRO A 202 32.11 -4.24 7.71
C PRO A 202 32.84 -3.79 8.98
N ARG A 203 33.85 -4.58 9.39
CA ARG A 203 34.75 -4.24 10.49
C ARG A 203 35.45 -2.93 10.14
N ARG A 204 35.23 -1.90 10.95
CA ARG A 204 35.97 -0.63 10.86
C ARG A 204 37.33 -0.78 11.53
#